data_AF-A0A670ZRR7-F1
#
_entry.id   AF-A0A670ZRR7-F1
#
_cell.length_a   1.000
_cell.length_b   1.000
_cell.length_c   1.000
_cell.angle_alpha   90.00
_cell.angle_beta   90.00
_cell.angle_gamma   90.00
#
_symmetry.space_group_name_H-M   'P 1'
#
loop_
_entity.id
_entity.type
_entity.pdbx_description
1 polymer ?
#
loop_
_entity_poly.entity_id
_entity_poly.type
_entity_poly.pdbx_seq_one_letter_code
_entity_poly.pdbx_strand_id
1 'polypeptide(L)'
;MANVAPVQLDNQEAQQQLSNARWEGTDPPQPRPWEEATATVKLFECSRIKALADERDTVQKKTFTKWINSHLGQVSCRIGDLYTDLRDGYLLTKLLEVLSGEQLPKPTRGRMRIHSLENVDKALQFLKEQRVHLENVGSHDIVDGNHRLTLGLIWTIILRFQIQVIKIETEDSRETRSAKDALLLWCQMKTAGYPEVNIQNFTTSWRDGLAFSALIHKHRPDIIDFKKLTKSNAVYNLQHAFNTAEQQLGLAKLLDPEDVNVEHPDEKSVLTYVVSFYHYFSKMKALAVEGKRIGKVLDQVLEIEKITERYESLASELLEWIEITIPFITNQKFANSLSGVQQQLQAFTAFCTLEKPLKFQEKGNLEVLLFSIQSKLRANNRKLYIPKEGKSISDINKAWTRLEKAEHEREVALRTELIRQEKLELLAQRFDHKAVMRETWLNENQRLVSQDNFGCDLPAVEAAMKKHEAIEADISSYQERIQVVLELAQEVESEGYYDSRRILAQKDNILRQWGLLTELVSARRTRLEQNIALQRIFQEMVYMIDWMEDLQVWGLLGASWGALGGGGAGSLQGSCLIPCSATGEVGPAPCHVAKLSPASCICAHGHIGYDT
;
A
#
# COMPACT_ATOMS: atom_id res chain seq x y z
N MET A 1 -30.77 36.32 -51.06
CA MET A 1 -31.69 37.01 -51.99
C MET A 1 -31.43 38.51 -51.91
N ALA A 2 -30.72 39.04 -52.90
CA ALA A 2 -30.72 40.42 -53.38
C ALA A 2 -29.85 40.41 -54.66
N ASN A 3 -30.51 40.53 -55.81
CA ASN A 3 -29.95 40.47 -57.15
C ASN A 3 -29.10 41.70 -57.46
N VAL A 4 -27.88 41.51 -57.95
CA VAL A 4 -27.17 42.50 -58.78
C VAL A 4 -26.40 41.74 -59.86
N ALA A 5 -26.97 41.71 -61.06
CA ALA A 5 -26.27 41.45 -62.31
C ALA A 5 -26.43 42.71 -63.16
N PRO A 6 -25.34 43.29 -63.68
CA PRO A 6 -25.39 43.71 -65.09
C PRO A 6 -24.00 43.75 -65.73
N VAL A 7 -23.67 42.80 -66.63
CA VAL A 7 -22.63 42.98 -67.67
C VAL A 7 -22.92 42.12 -68.92
N GLN A 8 -23.71 41.05 -68.82
CA GLN A 8 -23.88 40.09 -69.93
C GLN A 8 -24.97 40.44 -70.96
N LEU A 9 -25.87 41.39 -70.70
CA LEU A 9 -26.95 41.75 -71.64
C LEU A 9 -26.49 42.70 -72.75
N ASP A 10 -25.53 43.60 -72.49
CA ASP A 10 -25.07 44.59 -73.48
C ASP A 10 -24.28 43.98 -74.65
N ASN A 11 -23.67 42.80 -74.46
CA ASN A 11 -22.82 42.19 -75.49
C ASN A 11 -23.62 41.41 -76.55
N GLN A 12 -24.83 40.95 -76.23
CA GLN A 12 -25.71 40.26 -77.19
C GLN A 12 -26.49 41.26 -78.07
N GLU A 13 -26.91 42.40 -77.53
CA GLU A 13 -27.57 43.46 -78.31
C GLU A 13 -26.59 44.12 -79.30
N ALA A 14 -25.31 44.29 -78.92
CA ALA A 14 -24.27 44.80 -79.81
C ALA A 14 -24.00 43.88 -81.02
N GLN A 15 -24.05 42.55 -80.84
CA GLN A 15 -23.84 41.58 -81.93
C GLN A 15 -25.07 41.44 -82.85
N GLN A 16 -26.28 41.64 -82.34
CA GLN A 16 -27.51 41.66 -83.16
C GLN A 16 -27.65 42.94 -84.00
N GLN A 17 -27.11 44.08 -83.53
CA GLN A 17 -27.10 45.32 -84.33
C GLN A 17 -26.11 45.28 -85.50
N LEU A 18 -25.06 44.46 -85.44
CA LEU A 18 -24.07 44.28 -86.51
C LEU A 18 -24.54 43.36 -87.66
N SER A 19 -25.51 42.47 -87.43
CA SER A 19 -26.02 41.58 -88.50
C SER A 19 -27.13 42.22 -89.34
N ASN A 20 -27.82 43.23 -88.81
CA ASN A 20 -28.95 43.89 -89.47
C ASN A 20 -28.57 45.07 -90.39
N ALA A 21 -27.30 45.48 -90.45
CA ALA A 21 -26.84 46.60 -91.27
C ALA A 21 -26.32 46.19 -92.67
N ARG A 22 -26.85 45.11 -93.27
CA ARG A 22 -26.37 44.60 -94.57
C ARG A 22 -27.20 45.03 -95.79
N TRP A 23 -28.24 45.84 -95.64
CA TRP A 23 -29.00 46.34 -96.79
C TRP A 23 -29.55 47.74 -96.55
N GLU A 24 -28.80 48.76 -96.94
CA GLU A 24 -29.31 49.96 -97.61
C GLU A 24 -28.13 50.84 -98.03
N GLY A 25 -28.06 51.18 -99.32
CA GLY A 25 -26.98 51.95 -99.90
C GLY A 25 -27.06 53.42 -99.50
N THR A 26 -26.06 53.90 -98.77
CA THR A 26 -25.61 55.31 -98.73
C THR A 26 -24.18 55.34 -98.17
N ASP A 27 -23.30 56.14 -98.76
CA ASP A 27 -21.89 56.28 -98.35
C ASP A 27 -21.75 56.68 -96.86
N PRO A 28 -20.76 56.15 -96.12
CA PRO A 28 -20.58 56.49 -94.70
C PRO A 28 -19.99 57.91 -94.54
N PRO A 29 -20.47 58.70 -93.56
CA PRO A 29 -19.83 59.97 -93.23
C PRO A 29 -18.48 59.72 -92.53
N GLN A 30 -17.46 60.51 -92.87
CA GLN A 30 -16.15 60.45 -92.20
C GLN A 30 -16.31 60.66 -90.68
N PRO A 31 -15.64 59.86 -89.82
CA PRO A 31 -15.75 59.98 -88.37
C PRO A 31 -15.13 61.29 -87.87
N ARG A 32 -15.74 61.91 -86.86
CA ARG A 32 -15.22 63.16 -86.27
C ARG A 32 -14.03 62.85 -85.34
N PRO A 33 -12.99 63.71 -85.27
CA PRO A 33 -11.74 63.42 -84.53
C PRO A 33 -11.87 63.07 -83.04
N TRP A 34 -12.97 63.43 -82.36
CA TRP A 34 -13.18 63.13 -80.94
C TRP A 34 -13.79 61.74 -80.68
N GLU A 35 -14.45 61.13 -81.67
CA GLU A 35 -14.95 59.75 -81.60
C GLU A 35 -13.79 58.75 -81.71
N GLU A 36 -12.77 59.07 -82.51
CA GLU A 36 -11.50 58.32 -82.57
C GLU A 36 -10.76 58.37 -81.23
N ALA A 37 -10.65 59.54 -80.59
CA ALA A 37 -10.01 59.65 -79.27
C ALA A 37 -10.70 58.78 -78.20
N THR A 38 -12.04 58.75 -78.19
CA THR A 38 -12.84 57.97 -77.24
C THR A 38 -12.76 56.46 -77.52
N ALA A 39 -12.74 56.06 -78.80
CA ALA A 39 -12.52 54.68 -79.21
C ALA A 39 -11.10 54.21 -78.86
N THR A 40 -10.10 55.08 -79.01
CA THR A 40 -8.70 54.79 -78.67
C THR A 40 -8.54 54.60 -77.15
N VAL A 41 -9.17 55.44 -76.32
CA VAL A 41 -9.17 55.28 -74.84
C VAL A 41 -9.83 53.97 -74.42
N LYS A 42 -10.99 53.62 -74.99
CA LYS A 42 -11.64 52.32 -74.72
C LYS A 42 -10.79 51.13 -75.18
N LEU A 43 -10.09 51.23 -76.31
CA LEU A 43 -9.17 50.21 -76.80
C LEU A 43 -7.93 50.07 -75.89
N PHE A 44 -7.38 51.18 -75.39
CA PHE A 44 -6.31 51.18 -74.40
C PHE A 44 -6.75 50.56 -73.07
N GLU A 45 -7.95 50.88 -72.59
CA GLU A 45 -8.52 50.27 -71.37
C GLU A 45 -8.78 48.78 -71.55
N CYS A 46 -9.40 48.35 -72.65
CA CYS A 46 -9.60 46.93 -72.96
C CYS A 46 -8.27 46.17 -73.09
N SER A 47 -7.26 46.79 -73.70
CA SER A 47 -5.92 46.20 -73.82
C SER A 47 -5.21 46.08 -72.48
N ARG A 48 -5.33 47.10 -71.62
CA ARG A 48 -4.79 47.10 -70.25
C ARG A 48 -5.48 46.07 -69.36
N ILE A 49 -6.81 45.96 -69.42
CA ILE A 49 -7.59 44.96 -68.68
C ILE A 49 -7.21 43.55 -69.13
N LYS A 50 -7.04 43.33 -70.44
CA LYS A 50 -6.60 42.04 -70.99
C LYS A 50 -5.18 41.70 -70.53
N ALA A 51 -4.24 42.64 -70.59
CA ALA A 51 -2.87 42.43 -70.12
C ALA A 51 -2.81 42.08 -68.63
N LEU A 52 -3.58 42.76 -67.79
CA LEU A 52 -3.69 42.46 -66.35
C LEU A 52 -4.35 41.10 -66.09
N ALA A 53 -5.30 40.68 -66.93
CA ALA A 53 -5.90 39.35 -66.84
C ALA A 53 -4.90 38.24 -67.22
N ASP A 54 -4.14 38.44 -68.30
CA ASP A 54 -3.12 37.51 -68.77
C ASP A 54 -1.95 37.36 -67.77
N GLU A 55 -1.56 38.45 -67.10
CA GLU A 55 -0.58 38.44 -66.02
C GLU A 55 -1.06 37.62 -64.82
N ARG A 56 -2.32 37.81 -64.40
CA ARG A 56 -2.94 37.05 -63.31
C ARG A 56 -3.06 35.57 -63.63
N ASP A 57 -3.45 35.22 -64.86
CA ASP A 57 -3.52 33.83 -65.31
C ASP A 57 -2.13 33.17 -65.29
N THR A 58 -1.08 33.92 -65.62
CA THR A 58 0.31 33.44 -65.54
C THR A 58 0.73 33.15 -64.10
N VAL A 59 0.43 34.05 -63.16
CA VAL A 59 0.72 33.85 -61.72
C VAL A 59 -0.07 32.67 -61.15
N GLN A 60 -1.36 32.55 -61.49
CA GLN A 60 -2.19 31.41 -61.09
C GLN A 60 -1.64 30.10 -61.64
N LYS A 61 -1.23 30.06 -62.92
CA LYS A 61 -0.61 28.88 -63.52
C LYS A 61 0.62 28.43 -62.74
N LYS A 62 1.55 29.35 -62.43
CA LYS A 62 2.74 29.04 -61.62
C LYS A 62 2.35 28.48 -60.26
N THR A 63 1.47 29.18 -59.55
CA THR A 63 1.07 28.84 -58.17
C THR A 63 0.38 27.49 -58.10
N PHE A 64 -0.60 27.25 -58.98
CA PHE A 64 -1.33 25.98 -59.05
C PHE A 64 -0.42 24.84 -59.50
N THR A 65 0.53 25.09 -60.40
CA THR A 65 1.52 24.08 -60.79
C THR A 65 2.38 23.64 -59.60
N LYS A 66 2.90 24.61 -58.83
CA LYS A 66 3.68 24.32 -57.61
C LYS A 66 2.82 23.62 -56.56
N TRP A 67 1.55 24.00 -56.41
CA TRP A 67 0.61 23.37 -55.47
C TRP A 67 0.26 21.93 -55.84
N ILE A 68 0.01 21.63 -57.12
CA ILE A 68 -0.22 20.25 -57.57
C ILE A 68 1.04 19.42 -57.30
N ASN A 69 2.22 19.96 -57.62
CA ASN A 69 3.49 19.27 -57.40
C ASN A 69 3.79 19.02 -55.91
N SER A 70 3.35 19.89 -54.99
CA SER A 70 3.52 19.65 -53.56
C SER A 70 2.69 18.47 -53.04
N HIS A 71 1.59 18.13 -53.73
CA HIS A 71 0.76 16.97 -53.41
C HIS A 71 1.22 15.71 -54.16
N LEU A 72 1.44 15.83 -55.47
CA LEU A 72 1.88 14.72 -56.32
C LEU A 72 3.30 14.23 -56.00
N GLY A 73 4.15 15.08 -55.41
CA GLY A 73 5.47 14.67 -54.93
C GLY A 73 5.41 13.52 -53.91
N GLN A 74 4.31 13.40 -53.15
CA GLN A 74 4.09 12.29 -52.22
C GLN A 74 3.96 10.93 -52.92
N VAL A 75 3.51 10.92 -54.18
CA VAL A 75 3.34 9.73 -55.02
C VAL A 75 4.35 9.70 -56.18
N SER A 76 5.47 10.42 -56.03
CA SER A 76 6.55 10.51 -57.03
C SER A 76 6.09 10.95 -58.43
N CYS A 77 5.01 11.72 -58.51
CA CYS A 77 4.49 12.30 -59.75
C CYS A 77 4.77 13.80 -59.78
N ARG A 78 4.93 14.38 -60.98
CA ARG A 78 5.15 15.81 -61.15
C ARG A 78 4.60 16.27 -62.49
N ILE A 79 4.10 17.49 -62.53
CA ILE A 79 3.71 18.18 -63.76
C ILE A 79 4.75 19.26 -64.09
N GLY A 80 5.10 19.36 -65.37
CA GLY A 80 5.95 20.41 -65.94
C GLY A 80 5.11 21.58 -66.44
N ASP A 81 4.06 21.31 -67.21
CA ASP A 81 3.12 22.32 -67.70
C ASP A 81 1.66 21.92 -67.40
N LEU A 82 0.98 22.80 -66.66
CA LEU A 82 -0.38 22.58 -66.18
C LEU A 82 -1.39 22.29 -67.31
N TYR A 83 -1.24 22.91 -68.47
CA TYR A 83 -2.22 22.84 -69.54
C TYR A 83 -2.00 21.63 -70.44
N THR A 84 -0.78 21.10 -70.52
CA THR A 84 -0.48 19.90 -71.31
C THR A 84 -0.61 18.63 -70.49
N ASP A 85 -0.14 18.65 -69.25
CA ASP A 85 0.09 17.42 -68.48
C ASP A 85 -1.18 16.90 -67.81
N LEU A 86 -2.23 17.73 -67.72
CA LEU A 86 -3.55 17.32 -67.23
C LEU A 86 -4.47 16.77 -68.33
N ARG A 87 -4.08 16.88 -69.60
CA ARG A 87 -4.95 16.57 -70.76
C ARG A 87 -5.31 15.09 -70.85
N ASP A 88 -4.46 14.20 -70.36
CA ASP A 88 -4.70 12.75 -70.40
C ASP A 88 -5.58 12.24 -69.25
N GLY A 89 -5.90 13.12 -68.29
CA GLY A 89 -6.68 12.83 -67.09
C GLY A 89 -5.95 12.04 -66.01
N TYR A 90 -4.78 11.45 -66.28
CA TYR A 90 -4.09 10.57 -65.34
C TYR A 90 -3.63 11.32 -64.09
N LEU A 91 -2.91 12.43 -64.28
CA LEU A 91 -2.38 13.24 -63.19
C LEU A 91 -3.50 13.95 -62.41
N LEU A 92 -4.60 14.28 -63.08
CA LEU A 92 -5.80 14.83 -62.43
C LEU A 92 -6.45 13.80 -61.50
N THR A 93 -6.62 12.56 -61.96
CA THR A 93 -7.12 11.46 -61.11
C THR A 93 -6.20 11.23 -59.91
N LYS A 94 -4.87 11.15 -60.14
CA LYS A 94 -3.89 10.95 -59.06
C LYS A 94 -3.92 12.06 -58.01
N LEU A 95 -4.07 13.30 -58.45
CA LEU A 95 -4.22 14.44 -57.53
C LEU A 95 -5.48 14.28 -56.66
N LEU A 96 -6.61 13.91 -57.25
CA LEU A 96 -7.85 13.71 -56.50
C LEU A 96 -7.75 12.57 -55.49
N GLU A 97 -7.10 11.46 -55.84
CA GLU A 97 -6.82 10.36 -54.91
C GLU A 97 -5.99 10.83 -53.70
N VAL A 98 -4.95 11.63 -53.92
CA VAL A 98 -4.10 12.17 -52.84
C VAL A 98 -4.89 13.13 -51.94
N LEU A 99 -5.77 13.94 -52.51
CA LEU A 99 -6.53 14.95 -51.76
C LEU A 99 -7.71 14.35 -50.97
N SER A 100 -8.40 13.35 -51.52
CA SER A 100 -9.52 12.69 -50.85
C SER A 100 -9.09 11.57 -49.91
N GLY A 101 -7.95 10.93 -50.19
CA GLY A 101 -7.55 9.67 -49.57
C GLY A 101 -8.32 8.45 -50.07
N GLU A 102 -9.17 8.61 -51.10
CA GLU A 102 -9.98 7.56 -51.70
C GLU A 102 -9.36 7.08 -53.03
N GLN A 103 -9.50 5.79 -53.34
CA GLN A 103 -9.04 5.26 -54.63
C GLN A 103 -10.08 5.53 -55.71
N LEU A 104 -9.65 6.16 -56.81
CA LEU A 104 -10.51 6.44 -57.95
C LEU A 104 -10.48 5.29 -58.98
N PRO A 105 -11.47 5.19 -59.88
CA PRO A 105 -11.47 4.19 -60.95
C PRO A 105 -10.19 4.25 -61.78
N LYS A 106 -9.65 3.07 -62.13
CA LYS A 106 -8.41 2.98 -62.90
C LYS A 106 -8.54 3.74 -64.23
N PRO A 107 -7.54 4.58 -64.59
CA PRO A 107 -7.53 5.28 -65.87
C PRO A 107 -7.56 4.28 -67.04
N THR A 108 -8.39 4.59 -68.03
CA THR A 108 -8.41 3.91 -69.33
C THR A 108 -7.05 4.10 -70.00
N ARG A 109 -6.46 2.99 -70.44
CA ARG A 109 -5.16 2.98 -71.10
C ARG A 109 -5.32 3.27 -72.58
N GLY A 110 -4.54 4.21 -73.08
CA GLY A 110 -4.38 4.45 -74.52
C GLY A 110 -4.08 5.92 -74.81
N ARG A 111 -3.60 6.19 -76.04
CA ARG A 111 -3.14 7.53 -76.46
C ARG A 111 -4.15 8.31 -77.30
N MET A 112 -5.24 7.67 -77.73
CA MET A 112 -6.31 8.32 -78.49
C MET A 112 -7.08 9.32 -77.62
N ARG A 113 -7.54 10.42 -78.21
CA ARG A 113 -8.32 11.48 -77.55
C ARG A 113 -9.53 10.96 -76.77
N ILE A 114 -10.18 9.89 -77.25
CA ILE A 114 -11.31 9.26 -76.56
C ILE A 114 -10.95 8.71 -75.17
N HIS A 115 -9.75 8.14 -75.00
CA HIS A 115 -9.30 7.64 -73.69
C HIS A 115 -9.02 8.79 -72.72
N SER A 116 -8.43 9.88 -73.22
CA SER A 116 -8.20 11.11 -72.44
C SER A 116 -9.52 11.73 -71.96
N LEU A 117 -10.53 11.79 -72.85
CA LEU A 117 -11.88 12.27 -72.50
C LEU A 117 -12.50 11.42 -71.39
N GLU A 118 -12.43 10.09 -71.50
CA GLU A 118 -12.97 9.18 -70.49
C GLU A 118 -12.26 9.32 -69.14
N ASN A 119 -10.93 9.48 -69.13
CA ASN A 119 -10.15 9.66 -67.90
C ASN A 119 -10.47 10.98 -67.19
N VAL A 120 -10.55 12.07 -67.95
CA VAL A 120 -10.97 13.36 -67.39
C VAL A 120 -12.41 13.29 -66.91
N ASP A 121 -13.31 12.64 -67.65
CA ASP A 121 -14.72 12.51 -67.25
C ASP A 121 -14.88 11.73 -65.94
N LYS A 122 -14.11 10.65 -65.72
CA LYS A 122 -14.05 9.95 -64.43
C LYS A 122 -13.65 10.88 -63.27
N ALA A 123 -12.66 11.75 -63.49
CA ALA A 123 -12.24 12.73 -62.49
C ALA A 123 -13.32 13.80 -62.23
N LEU A 124 -13.99 14.30 -63.28
CA LEU A 124 -15.08 15.27 -63.14
C LEU A 124 -16.31 14.65 -62.48
N GLN A 125 -16.63 13.39 -62.75
CA GLN A 125 -17.71 12.65 -62.11
C GLN A 125 -17.46 12.51 -60.61
N PHE A 126 -16.24 12.13 -60.20
CA PHE A 126 -15.86 12.10 -58.80
C PHE A 126 -16.05 13.46 -58.11
N LEU A 127 -15.69 14.57 -58.78
CA LEU A 127 -15.93 15.91 -58.25
C LEU A 127 -17.42 16.22 -58.08
N LYS A 128 -18.27 15.81 -59.04
CA LYS A 128 -19.73 15.95 -58.92
C LYS A 128 -20.27 15.16 -57.72
N GLU A 129 -19.78 13.94 -57.49
CA GLU A 129 -20.13 13.11 -56.32
C GLU A 129 -19.71 13.79 -55.00
N GLN A 130 -18.57 14.46 -54.99
CA GLN A 130 -18.10 15.29 -53.86
C GLN A 130 -18.85 16.63 -53.71
N ARG A 131 -19.97 16.81 -54.41
CA ARG A 131 -20.84 18.00 -54.44
C ARG A 131 -20.17 19.27 -54.95
N VAL A 132 -19.29 19.14 -55.93
CA VAL A 132 -18.68 20.27 -56.62
C VAL A 132 -19.57 20.71 -57.80
N HIS A 133 -19.93 21.98 -57.84
CA HIS A 133 -20.70 22.56 -58.94
C HIS A 133 -19.79 22.91 -60.13
N LEU A 134 -19.89 22.11 -61.21
CA LEU A 134 -19.13 22.29 -62.45
C LEU A 134 -20.05 22.81 -63.56
N GLU A 135 -20.53 24.05 -63.45
CA GLU A 135 -21.60 24.56 -64.33
C GLU A 135 -21.14 24.92 -65.76
N ASN A 136 -19.83 24.95 -66.04
CA ASN A 136 -19.31 25.32 -67.38
C ASN A 136 -17.96 24.63 -67.72
N VAL A 137 -17.71 23.41 -67.23
CA VAL A 137 -16.48 22.66 -67.50
C VAL A 137 -16.81 21.25 -67.93
N GLY A 138 -16.49 20.91 -69.18
CA GLY A 138 -16.57 19.56 -69.73
C GLY A 138 -15.21 18.88 -69.81
N SER A 139 -15.21 17.57 -70.02
CA SER A 139 -13.97 16.80 -70.23
C SER A 139 -13.21 17.26 -71.49
N HIS A 140 -13.93 17.66 -72.54
CA HIS A 140 -13.34 18.19 -73.77
C HIS A 140 -12.55 19.48 -73.56
N ASP A 141 -12.97 20.37 -72.67
CA ASP A 141 -12.28 21.62 -72.38
C ASP A 141 -10.87 21.40 -71.83
N ILE A 142 -10.72 20.39 -70.97
CA ILE A 142 -9.43 20.03 -70.36
C ILE A 142 -8.56 19.27 -71.37
N VAL A 143 -9.14 18.31 -72.09
CA VAL A 143 -8.42 17.53 -73.11
C VAL A 143 -7.95 18.40 -74.27
N ASP A 144 -8.67 19.45 -74.62
CA ASP A 144 -8.30 20.37 -75.70
C ASP A 144 -7.36 21.50 -75.22
N GLY A 145 -7.10 21.60 -73.91
CA GLY A 145 -6.11 22.51 -73.34
C GLY A 145 -6.63 23.94 -73.14
N ASN A 146 -7.92 24.14 -72.83
CA ASN A 146 -8.46 25.47 -72.55
C ASN A 146 -7.87 26.01 -71.23
N HIS A 147 -6.96 27.00 -71.33
CA HIS A 147 -6.21 27.53 -70.19
C HIS A 147 -7.11 28.04 -69.06
N ARG A 148 -8.15 28.81 -69.41
CA ARG A 148 -9.04 29.46 -68.43
C ARG A 148 -9.89 28.43 -67.68
N LEU A 149 -10.42 27.44 -68.39
CA LEU A 149 -11.24 26.38 -67.78
C LEU A 149 -10.38 25.40 -66.97
N THR A 150 -9.14 25.13 -67.39
CA THR A 150 -8.19 24.33 -66.61
C THR A 150 -7.82 25.00 -65.28
N LEU A 151 -7.50 26.30 -65.30
CA LEU A 151 -7.28 27.07 -64.05
C LEU A 151 -8.53 27.11 -63.18
N GLY A 152 -9.71 27.29 -63.79
CA GLY A 152 -11.01 27.26 -63.09
C GLY A 152 -11.27 25.93 -62.38
N LEU A 153 -10.99 24.80 -63.05
CA LEU A 153 -11.13 23.47 -62.49
C LEU A 153 -10.21 23.27 -61.28
N ILE A 154 -8.91 23.57 -61.43
CA ILE A 154 -7.95 23.42 -60.32
C ILE A 154 -8.30 24.31 -59.13
N TRP A 155 -8.71 25.56 -59.38
CA TRP A 155 -9.22 26.43 -58.33
C TRP A 155 -10.40 25.82 -57.59
N THR A 156 -11.33 25.20 -58.32
CA THR A 156 -12.52 24.58 -57.74
C THR A 156 -12.14 23.39 -56.85
N ILE A 157 -11.13 22.62 -57.26
CA ILE A 157 -10.55 21.53 -56.45
C ILE A 157 -9.92 22.08 -55.16
N ILE A 158 -9.08 23.11 -55.26
CA ILE A 158 -8.47 23.77 -54.09
C ILE A 158 -9.56 24.30 -53.15
N LEU A 159 -10.56 24.99 -53.70
CA LEU A 159 -11.70 25.51 -52.95
C LEU A 159 -12.42 24.41 -52.18
N ARG A 160 -12.72 23.29 -52.82
CA ARG A 160 -13.48 22.19 -52.20
C ARG A 160 -12.68 21.41 -51.16
N PHE A 161 -11.44 21.03 -51.47
CA PHE A 161 -10.67 20.09 -50.66
C PHE A 161 -9.77 20.78 -49.63
N GLN A 162 -9.32 22.01 -49.89
CA GLN A 162 -8.39 22.70 -49.01
C GLN A 162 -9.07 23.84 -48.24
N ILE A 163 -10.00 24.58 -48.84
CA ILE A 163 -10.58 25.78 -48.22
C ILE A 163 -11.88 25.46 -47.50
N GLN A 164 -12.85 24.81 -48.16
CA GLN A 164 -14.18 24.52 -47.59
C GLN A 164 -14.15 23.56 -46.38
N VAL A 165 -13.06 22.82 -46.19
CA VAL A 165 -12.86 21.95 -45.02
C VAL A 165 -12.44 22.70 -43.76
N ILE A 166 -12.05 23.98 -43.89
CA ILE A 166 -11.58 24.82 -42.78
C ILE A 166 -12.75 25.12 -41.85
N LYS A 167 -12.62 24.72 -40.59
CA LYS A 167 -13.57 25.02 -39.51
C LYS A 167 -12.82 25.74 -38.40
N ILE A 168 -13.32 26.90 -38.01
CA ILE A 168 -12.76 27.68 -36.91
C ILE A 168 -13.87 27.92 -35.92
N GLU A 169 -13.76 27.26 -34.77
CA GLU A 169 -14.66 27.44 -33.64
C GLU A 169 -14.25 28.70 -32.88
N THR A 170 -15.16 29.66 -32.79
CA THR A 170 -15.03 30.85 -31.93
C THR A 170 -15.80 30.62 -30.62
N GLU A 171 -15.31 31.18 -29.52
CA GLU A 171 -15.94 31.07 -28.19
C GLU A 171 -17.37 31.62 -28.18
N ASP A 172 -17.64 32.65 -28.99
CA ASP A 172 -18.98 33.10 -29.33
C ASP A 172 -19.46 32.30 -30.54
N SER A 173 -20.50 31.47 -30.39
CA SER A 173 -21.06 30.54 -31.39
C SER A 173 -21.65 31.18 -32.67
N ARG A 174 -21.06 32.26 -33.19
CA ARG A 174 -21.37 32.84 -34.49
C ARG A 174 -20.61 32.07 -35.56
N GLU A 175 -21.27 31.08 -36.14
CA GLU A 175 -20.75 30.38 -37.32
C GLU A 175 -20.35 31.39 -38.42
N THR A 176 -19.11 31.31 -38.89
CA THR A 176 -18.64 32.10 -40.03
C THR A 176 -19.37 31.64 -41.29
N ARG A 177 -20.01 32.59 -42.01
CA ARG A 177 -20.89 32.30 -43.17
C ARG A 177 -20.16 31.68 -44.38
N SER A 178 -18.82 31.74 -44.45
CA SER A 178 -18.00 31.17 -45.53
C SER A 178 -16.66 30.66 -44.99
N ALA A 179 -16.13 29.57 -45.56
CA ALA A 179 -14.82 29.03 -45.20
C ALA A 179 -13.65 29.98 -45.52
N LYS A 180 -13.84 30.86 -46.52
CA LYS A 180 -12.90 31.97 -46.80
C LYS A 180 -12.87 32.98 -45.66
N ASP A 181 -14.04 33.34 -45.14
CA ASP A 181 -14.16 34.28 -44.01
C ASP A 181 -13.61 33.65 -42.74
N ALA A 182 -13.80 32.35 -42.56
CA ALA A 182 -13.18 31.58 -41.48
C ALA A 182 -11.65 31.72 -41.57
N LEU A 183 -11.05 31.40 -42.73
CA LEU A 183 -9.60 31.53 -42.90
C LEU A 183 -9.10 32.97 -42.66
N LEU A 184 -9.85 33.97 -43.12
CA LEU A 184 -9.52 35.38 -42.89
C LEU A 184 -9.50 35.70 -41.39
N LEU A 185 -10.55 35.27 -40.68
CA LEU A 185 -10.66 35.43 -39.23
C LEU A 185 -9.49 34.74 -38.52
N TRP A 186 -9.09 33.53 -38.92
CA TRP A 186 -7.91 32.87 -38.33
C TRP A 186 -6.63 33.68 -38.57
N CYS A 187 -6.43 34.21 -39.78
CA CYS A 187 -5.27 35.05 -40.07
C CYS A 187 -5.24 36.28 -39.15
N GLN A 188 -6.38 36.96 -39.01
CA GLN A 188 -6.54 38.13 -38.12
C GLN A 188 -6.30 37.78 -36.65
N MET A 189 -6.90 36.70 -36.15
CA MET A 189 -6.71 36.26 -34.76
C MET A 189 -5.25 35.90 -34.46
N LYS A 190 -4.54 35.28 -35.42
CA LYS A 190 -3.14 34.89 -35.23
C LYS A 190 -2.18 36.07 -35.32
N THR A 191 -2.49 37.04 -36.17
CA THR A 191 -1.65 38.24 -36.38
C THR A 191 -2.08 39.45 -35.55
N ALA A 192 -3.13 39.32 -34.74
CA ALA A 192 -3.54 40.35 -33.79
C ALA A 192 -2.39 40.75 -32.86
N GLY A 193 -2.11 42.05 -32.78
CA GLY A 193 -1.05 42.62 -31.95
C GLY A 193 0.31 42.77 -32.63
N TYR A 194 0.48 42.33 -33.88
CA TYR A 194 1.69 42.63 -34.64
C TYR A 194 1.64 44.05 -35.22
N PRO A 195 2.72 44.84 -35.08
CA PRO A 195 2.76 46.19 -35.62
C PRO A 195 2.70 46.16 -37.14
N GLU A 196 1.99 47.11 -37.74
CA GLU A 196 1.85 47.30 -39.19
C GLU A 196 1.19 46.13 -39.96
N VAL A 197 0.71 45.08 -39.27
CA VAL A 197 0.00 43.95 -39.88
C VAL A 197 -1.50 44.10 -39.67
N ASN A 198 -2.24 44.40 -40.75
CA ASN A 198 -3.70 44.46 -40.74
C ASN A 198 -4.28 43.67 -41.92
N ILE A 199 -4.77 42.47 -41.66
CA ILE A 199 -5.25 41.56 -42.70
C ILE A 199 -6.74 41.80 -42.94
N GLN A 200 -7.09 42.37 -44.10
CA GLN A 200 -8.48 42.63 -44.50
C GLN A 200 -8.94 41.81 -45.71
N ASN A 201 -7.99 41.30 -46.49
CA ASN A 201 -8.24 40.57 -47.73
C ASN A 201 -7.11 39.56 -48.01
N PHE A 202 -7.27 38.77 -49.08
CA PHE A 202 -6.23 37.86 -49.59
C PHE A 202 -5.51 38.45 -50.81
N THR A 203 -5.37 39.77 -50.90
CA THR A 203 -4.66 40.46 -51.98
C THR A 203 -3.64 41.43 -51.39
N THR A 204 -3.99 42.70 -51.25
CA THR A 204 -3.09 43.78 -50.85
C THR A 204 -2.58 43.66 -49.42
N SER A 205 -3.32 42.99 -48.52
CA SER A 205 -2.92 42.80 -47.12
C SER A 205 -1.67 41.93 -46.94
N TRP A 206 -1.26 41.19 -47.98
CA TRP A 206 -0.14 40.25 -47.95
C TRP A 206 1.07 40.73 -48.76
N ARG A 207 0.94 41.86 -49.45
CA ARG A 207 1.89 42.38 -50.43
C ARG A 207 3.27 42.68 -49.84
N ASP A 208 3.32 43.16 -48.60
CA ASP A 208 4.56 43.58 -47.93
C ASP A 208 5.30 42.43 -47.24
N GLY A 209 4.76 41.21 -47.26
CA GLY A 209 5.33 40.02 -46.65
C GLY A 209 5.29 39.98 -45.11
N LEU A 210 4.82 41.05 -44.44
CA LEU A 210 4.75 41.09 -42.98
C LEU A 210 3.69 40.13 -42.45
N ALA A 211 2.56 39.99 -43.14
CA ALA A 211 1.50 39.06 -42.77
C ALA A 211 1.98 37.58 -42.74
N PHE A 212 2.75 37.15 -43.76
CA PHE A 212 3.35 35.81 -43.79
C PHE A 212 4.35 35.62 -42.64
N SER A 213 5.22 36.61 -42.42
CA SER A 213 6.22 36.57 -41.36
C SER A 213 5.58 36.53 -39.96
N ALA A 214 4.51 37.29 -39.74
CA ALA A 214 3.75 37.32 -38.49
C ALA A 214 3.06 35.97 -38.22
N LEU A 215 2.46 35.34 -39.24
CA LEU A 215 1.85 34.02 -39.08
C LEU A 215 2.86 32.95 -38.67
N ILE A 216 4.05 32.97 -39.29
CA ILE A 216 5.12 32.04 -38.96
C ILE A 216 5.63 32.32 -37.54
N HIS A 217 5.98 33.58 -37.22
CA HIS A 217 6.47 33.97 -35.89
C HIS A 217 5.47 33.67 -34.77
N LYS A 218 4.15 33.81 -35.03
CA LYS A 218 3.11 33.49 -34.03
C LYS A 218 3.14 32.02 -33.59
N HIS A 219 3.42 31.11 -34.51
CA HIS A 219 3.44 29.67 -34.22
C HIS A 219 4.84 29.16 -33.88
N ARG A 220 5.87 29.77 -34.47
CA ARG A 220 7.28 29.43 -34.30
C ARG A 220 8.09 30.74 -34.19
N PRO A 221 8.13 31.36 -32.99
CA PRO A 221 8.87 32.60 -32.80
C PRO A 221 10.39 32.42 -32.90
N ASP A 222 10.86 31.18 -32.78
CA ASP A 222 12.25 30.78 -32.84
C ASP A 222 12.89 30.90 -34.23
N ILE A 223 12.09 30.91 -35.31
CA ILE A 223 12.60 30.84 -36.69
C ILE A 223 12.53 32.16 -37.48
N ILE A 224 11.86 33.20 -36.95
CA ILE A 224 11.80 34.53 -37.59
C ILE A 224 11.98 35.61 -36.53
N ASP A 225 12.90 36.55 -36.76
CA ASP A 225 12.99 37.75 -35.93
C ASP A 225 12.12 38.87 -36.52
N PHE A 226 10.87 38.97 -36.05
CA PHE A 226 9.90 39.90 -36.61
C PHE A 226 10.30 41.38 -36.42
N LYS A 227 11.06 41.71 -35.36
CA LYS A 227 11.41 43.10 -35.04
C LYS A 227 12.33 43.75 -36.07
N LYS A 228 13.04 42.94 -36.86
CA LYS A 228 13.95 43.40 -37.91
C LYS A 228 13.25 43.68 -39.24
N LEU A 229 11.96 43.33 -39.36
CA LEU A 229 11.21 43.46 -40.59
C LEU A 229 10.50 44.82 -40.66
N THR A 230 10.54 45.46 -41.82
CA THR A 230 9.90 46.75 -42.08
C THR A 230 9.11 46.68 -43.39
N LYS A 231 8.02 47.45 -43.49
CA LYS A 231 7.15 47.46 -44.67
C LYS A 231 7.84 47.88 -45.97
N SER A 232 8.88 48.70 -45.88
CA SER A 232 9.67 49.17 -47.03
C SER A 232 10.38 48.04 -47.80
N ASN A 233 10.69 46.92 -47.13
CA ASN A 233 11.47 45.82 -47.68
C ASN A 233 10.61 44.63 -48.12
N ALA A 234 9.50 44.91 -48.83
CA ALA A 234 8.48 43.92 -49.18
C ALA A 234 9.02 42.64 -49.85
N VAL A 235 9.86 42.77 -50.89
CA VAL A 235 10.43 41.63 -51.63
C VAL A 235 11.31 40.77 -50.73
N TYR A 236 12.13 41.39 -49.88
CA TYR A 236 12.96 40.68 -48.92
C TYR A 236 12.10 39.95 -47.88
N ASN A 237 11.09 40.60 -47.32
CA ASN A 237 10.19 40.00 -46.33
C ASN A 237 9.48 38.76 -46.89
N LEU A 238 8.97 38.85 -48.12
CA LEU A 238 8.34 37.73 -48.83
C LEU A 238 9.33 36.59 -49.08
N GLN A 239 10.50 36.91 -49.66
CA GLN A 239 11.53 35.91 -49.94
C GLN A 239 11.98 35.19 -48.65
N HIS A 240 12.19 35.96 -47.58
CA HIS A 240 12.58 35.44 -46.28
C HIS A 240 11.50 34.53 -45.70
N ALA A 241 10.24 34.98 -45.66
CA ALA A 241 9.13 34.16 -45.17
C ALA A 241 8.97 32.86 -45.97
N PHE A 242 9.10 32.90 -47.29
CA PHE A 242 8.94 31.73 -48.16
C PHE A 242 10.12 30.76 -48.04
N ASN A 243 11.35 31.27 -47.92
CA ASN A 243 12.54 30.46 -47.65
C ASN A 243 12.44 29.76 -46.29
N THR A 244 12.06 30.50 -45.25
CA THR A 244 11.89 29.94 -43.91
C THR A 244 10.79 28.89 -43.88
N ALA A 245 9.66 29.11 -44.57
CA ALA A 245 8.59 28.14 -44.67
C ALA A 245 9.04 26.83 -45.34
N GLU A 246 9.80 26.90 -46.42
CA GLU A 246 10.32 25.70 -47.11
C GLU A 246 11.37 24.97 -46.29
N GLN A 247 12.38 25.69 -45.80
CA GLN A 247 13.53 25.08 -45.14
C GLN A 247 13.22 24.57 -43.73
N GLN A 248 12.40 25.31 -42.97
CA GLN A 248 12.13 25.00 -41.56
C GLN A 248 10.77 24.32 -41.33
N LEU A 249 9.79 24.53 -42.22
CA LEU A 249 8.44 23.96 -42.09
C LEU A 249 8.14 22.91 -43.17
N GLY A 250 8.99 22.76 -44.20
CA GLY A 250 8.74 21.85 -45.32
C GLY A 250 7.58 22.28 -46.23
N LEU A 251 7.14 23.55 -46.15
CA LEU A 251 6.08 24.09 -46.99
C LEU A 251 6.65 24.49 -48.35
N ALA A 252 6.16 23.89 -49.43
CA ALA A 252 6.59 24.24 -50.79
C ALA A 252 6.33 25.72 -51.09
N LYS A 253 7.30 26.40 -51.70
CA LYS A 253 7.16 27.82 -52.11
C LYS A 253 6.18 27.94 -53.28
N LEU A 254 4.92 28.22 -52.98
CA LEU A 254 3.91 28.31 -54.04
C LEU A 254 3.94 29.65 -54.79
N LEU A 255 4.38 30.71 -54.12
CA LEU A 255 4.43 32.08 -54.66
C LEU A 255 5.86 32.55 -54.84
N ASP A 256 6.10 33.36 -55.86
CA ASP A 256 7.34 34.10 -56.03
C ASP A 256 7.14 35.53 -55.47
N PRO A 257 8.14 36.15 -54.81
CA PRO A 257 7.98 37.47 -54.20
C PRO A 257 7.54 38.57 -55.18
N GLU A 258 8.02 38.50 -56.42
CA GLU A 258 7.69 39.45 -57.48
C GLU A 258 6.22 39.36 -57.89
N ASP A 259 5.64 38.16 -57.90
CA ASP A 259 4.23 37.91 -58.26
C ASP A 259 3.27 38.38 -57.14
N VAL A 260 3.78 38.65 -55.93
CA VAL A 260 3.01 39.13 -54.77
C VAL A 260 3.22 40.62 -54.51
N ASN A 261 4.41 41.17 -54.76
CA ASN A 261 4.69 42.60 -54.58
C ASN A 261 4.23 43.46 -55.78
N VAL A 262 3.00 43.25 -56.22
CA VAL A 262 2.35 44.03 -57.29
C VAL A 262 1.20 44.87 -56.73
N GLU A 263 0.67 45.81 -57.52
CA GLU A 263 -0.43 46.67 -57.09
C GLU A 263 -1.69 45.87 -56.70
N HIS A 264 -2.01 44.83 -57.50
CA HIS A 264 -3.16 43.98 -57.31
C HIS A 264 -2.79 42.49 -57.38
N PRO A 265 -2.28 41.91 -56.28
CA PRO A 265 -1.89 40.50 -56.24
C PRO A 265 -3.08 39.60 -56.50
N ASP A 266 -2.85 38.46 -57.16
CA ASP A 266 -3.94 37.54 -57.46
C ASP A 266 -4.45 36.82 -56.20
N GLU A 267 -5.74 37.04 -55.91
CA GLU A 267 -6.38 36.54 -54.69
C GLU A 267 -6.32 35.01 -54.56
N LYS A 268 -6.56 34.29 -55.66
CA LYS A 268 -6.62 32.82 -55.64
C LYS A 268 -5.24 32.25 -55.31
N SER A 269 -4.19 32.85 -55.86
CA SER A 269 -2.81 32.44 -55.65
C SER A 269 -2.38 32.65 -54.20
N VAL A 270 -2.63 33.85 -53.64
CA VAL A 270 -2.33 34.16 -52.23
C VAL A 270 -3.10 33.24 -51.30
N LEU A 271 -4.40 33.08 -51.52
CA LEU A 271 -5.27 32.26 -50.68
C LEU A 271 -4.82 30.79 -50.67
N THR A 272 -4.45 30.23 -51.84
CA THR A 272 -3.92 28.86 -51.96
C THR A 272 -2.69 28.64 -51.06
N TYR A 273 -1.79 29.61 -51.00
CA TYR A 273 -0.61 29.49 -50.17
C TYR A 273 -0.91 29.68 -48.68
N VAL A 274 -1.74 30.66 -48.32
CA VAL A 274 -2.17 30.87 -46.93
C VAL A 274 -2.88 29.65 -46.35
N VAL A 275 -3.70 28.96 -47.16
CA VAL A 275 -4.34 27.69 -46.76
C VAL A 275 -3.32 26.61 -46.43
N SER A 276 -2.21 26.55 -47.17
CA SER A 276 -1.13 25.60 -46.89
C SER A 276 -0.50 25.83 -45.51
N PHE A 277 -0.32 27.09 -45.10
CA PHE A 277 0.09 27.44 -43.74
C PHE A 277 -0.96 27.05 -42.70
N TYR A 278 -2.25 27.31 -42.98
CA TYR A 278 -3.33 26.95 -42.07
C TYR A 278 -3.34 25.44 -41.78
N HIS A 279 -3.28 24.60 -42.81
CA HIS A 279 -3.29 23.13 -42.64
C HIS A 279 -2.07 22.64 -41.88
N TYR A 280 -0.89 23.18 -42.19
CA TYR A 280 0.34 22.83 -41.49
C TYR A 280 0.25 23.16 -39.99
N PHE A 281 -0.09 24.41 -39.64
CA PHE A 281 -0.16 24.81 -38.23
C PHE A 281 -1.33 24.18 -37.48
N SER A 282 -2.44 23.89 -38.16
CA SER A 282 -3.57 23.16 -37.57
C SER A 282 -3.17 21.72 -37.25
N LYS A 283 -2.49 21.02 -38.17
CA LYS A 283 -1.94 19.69 -37.93
C LYS A 283 -0.90 19.69 -36.81
N MET A 284 0.00 20.67 -36.78
CA MET A 284 0.99 20.82 -35.71
C MET A 284 0.33 20.99 -34.33
N LYS A 285 -0.71 21.83 -34.24
CA LYS A 285 -1.50 22.00 -33.00
C LYS A 285 -2.20 20.71 -32.59
N ALA A 286 -2.82 20.01 -33.54
CA ALA A 286 -3.50 18.74 -33.28
C ALA A 286 -2.54 17.69 -32.69
N LEU A 287 -1.37 17.49 -33.34
CA LEU A 287 -0.33 16.59 -32.86
C LEU A 287 0.18 16.97 -31.46
N ALA A 288 0.33 18.27 -31.16
CA ALA A 288 0.72 18.72 -29.83
C ALA A 288 -0.34 18.41 -28.76
N VAL A 289 -1.64 18.53 -29.09
CA VAL A 289 -2.74 18.16 -28.19
C VAL A 289 -2.81 16.65 -27.98
N GLU A 290 -2.64 15.86 -29.04
CA GLU A 290 -2.56 14.39 -28.97
C GLU A 290 -1.38 13.95 -28.09
N GLY A 291 -0.19 14.53 -28.29
CA GLY A 291 0.98 14.29 -27.45
C GLY A 291 0.73 14.62 -25.98
N LYS A 292 0.07 15.75 -25.68
CA LYS A 292 -0.33 16.10 -24.30
C LYS A 292 -1.32 15.09 -23.70
N ARG A 293 -2.27 14.57 -24.49
CA ARG A 293 -3.23 13.55 -24.02
C ARG A 293 -2.51 12.24 -23.69
N ILE A 294 -1.59 11.80 -24.55
CA ILE A 294 -0.76 10.61 -24.31
C ILE A 294 0.10 10.81 -23.06
N GLY A 295 0.74 11.98 -22.92
CA GLY A 295 1.51 12.33 -21.72
C GLY A 295 0.72 12.18 -20.43
N LYS A 296 -0.51 12.72 -20.38
CA LYS A 296 -1.40 12.57 -19.21
C LYS A 296 -1.70 11.10 -18.88
N VAL A 297 -1.92 10.26 -19.89
CA VAL A 297 -2.16 8.83 -19.68
C VAL A 297 -0.90 8.15 -19.15
N LEU A 298 0.28 8.51 -19.67
CA LEU A 298 1.55 7.96 -19.21
C LEU A 298 1.85 8.36 -17.76
N ASP A 299 1.64 9.61 -17.39
CA ASP A 299 1.83 10.10 -16.01
C ASP A 299 0.95 9.31 -15.03
N GLN A 300 -0.30 9.03 -15.39
CA GLN A 300 -1.19 8.21 -14.58
C GLN A 300 -0.70 6.77 -14.43
N VAL A 301 -0.12 6.18 -15.48
CA VAL A 301 0.44 4.83 -15.43
C VAL A 301 1.64 4.78 -14.49
N LEU A 302 2.57 5.73 -14.63
CA LEU A 302 3.76 5.83 -13.78
C LEU A 302 3.39 6.06 -12.31
N GLU A 303 2.37 6.89 -12.04
CA GLU A 303 1.88 7.10 -10.68
C GLU A 303 1.31 5.80 -10.09
N ILE A 304 0.54 5.03 -10.86
CA ILE A 304 -0.04 3.75 -10.43
C ILE A 304 1.06 2.71 -10.16
N GLU A 305 2.08 2.62 -11.01
CA GLU A 305 3.22 1.74 -10.82
C GLU A 305 3.95 2.05 -9.52
N LYS A 306 4.26 3.34 -9.27
CA LYS A 306 4.91 3.79 -8.04
C LYS A 306 4.14 3.44 -6.76
N ILE A 307 2.82 3.63 -6.74
CA ILE A 307 2.01 3.24 -5.57
C ILE A 307 1.90 1.73 -5.41
N THR A 308 1.98 0.98 -6.51
CA THR A 308 1.97 -0.49 -6.52
C THR A 308 3.27 -1.04 -5.93
N GLU A 309 4.42 -0.53 -6.35
CA GLU A 309 5.72 -0.88 -5.78
C GLU A 309 5.79 -0.56 -4.28
N ARG A 310 5.27 0.61 -3.88
CA ARG A 310 5.18 0.98 -2.47
C ARG A 310 4.32 0.00 -1.66
N TYR A 311 3.19 -0.44 -2.20
CA TYR A 311 2.37 -1.47 -1.57
C TYR A 311 3.15 -2.77 -1.38
N GLU A 312 3.87 -3.21 -2.42
CA GLU A 312 4.66 -4.44 -2.34
C GLU A 312 5.80 -4.36 -1.31
N SER A 313 6.50 -3.23 -1.21
CA SER A 313 7.56 -3.03 -0.19
C SER A 313 6.97 -3.14 1.21
N LEU A 314 5.96 -2.34 1.50
CA LEU A 314 5.33 -2.28 2.82
C LEU A 314 4.68 -3.62 3.22
N ALA A 315 4.07 -4.34 2.27
CA ALA A 315 3.52 -5.66 2.53
C ALA A 315 4.62 -6.67 2.88
N SER A 316 5.78 -6.59 2.21
CA SER A 316 6.92 -7.48 2.49
C SER A 316 7.52 -7.20 3.86
N GLU A 317 7.74 -5.93 4.18
CA GLU A 317 8.27 -5.49 5.48
C GLU A 317 7.37 -5.93 6.64
N LEU A 318 6.04 -5.78 6.49
CA LEU A 318 5.10 -6.21 7.52
C LEU A 318 5.10 -7.74 7.70
N LEU A 319 5.07 -8.49 6.60
CA LEU A 319 5.10 -9.96 6.64
C LEU A 319 6.40 -10.47 7.26
N GLU A 320 7.54 -9.89 6.88
CA GLU A 320 8.84 -10.22 7.44
C GLU A 320 8.89 -9.93 8.94
N TRP A 321 8.39 -8.76 9.37
CA TRP A 321 8.29 -8.44 10.78
C TRP A 321 7.45 -9.47 11.55
N ILE A 322 6.31 -9.92 11.01
CA ILE A 322 5.48 -10.96 11.64
C ILE A 322 6.26 -12.29 11.77
N GLU A 323 6.90 -12.74 10.69
CA GLU A 323 7.64 -14.01 10.66
C GLU A 323 8.86 -14.01 11.60
N ILE A 324 9.49 -12.85 11.86
CA ILE A 324 10.57 -12.71 12.84
C ILE A 324 10.02 -12.60 14.27
N THR A 325 8.89 -11.92 14.45
CA THR A 325 8.31 -11.64 15.77
C THR A 325 7.73 -12.89 16.43
N ILE A 326 7.06 -13.76 15.68
CA ILE A 326 6.49 -15.02 16.21
C ILE A 326 7.55 -15.85 16.95
N PRO A 327 8.68 -16.28 16.33
CA PRO A 327 9.69 -17.06 17.03
C PRO A 327 10.38 -16.28 18.16
N PHE A 328 10.51 -14.96 18.06
CA PHE A 328 11.06 -14.12 19.13
C PHE A 328 10.19 -14.19 20.40
N ILE A 329 8.87 -14.16 20.26
CA ILE A 329 7.93 -14.24 21.38
C ILE A 329 7.81 -15.68 21.91
N THR A 330 7.74 -16.68 21.03
CA THR A 330 7.51 -18.07 21.41
C THR A 330 8.74 -18.73 22.06
N ASN A 331 9.96 -18.46 21.59
CA ASN A 331 11.16 -19.20 22.02
C ASN A 331 11.87 -18.62 23.26
N GLN A 332 11.32 -17.57 23.89
CA GLN A 332 11.93 -17.01 25.10
C GLN A 332 11.80 -17.96 26.30
N LYS A 333 12.94 -18.36 26.86
CA LYS A 333 13.00 -19.11 28.12
C LYS A 333 12.49 -18.27 29.29
N PHE A 334 11.77 -18.89 30.21
CA PHE A 334 11.32 -18.22 31.44
C PHE A 334 12.50 -17.98 32.40
N ALA A 335 12.50 -16.82 33.05
CA ALA A 335 13.41 -16.59 34.16
C ALA A 335 13.00 -17.46 35.36
N ASN A 336 13.96 -18.08 36.05
CA ASN A 336 13.67 -18.86 37.25
C ASN A 336 13.64 -17.96 38.50
N SER A 337 12.90 -16.86 38.47
CA SER A 337 12.71 -15.98 39.64
C SER A 337 11.47 -15.12 39.44
N LEU A 338 10.78 -14.77 40.53
CA LEU A 338 9.58 -13.94 40.49
C LEU A 338 9.87 -12.58 39.80
N SER A 339 10.95 -11.91 40.19
CA SER A 339 11.35 -10.62 39.61
C SER A 339 11.70 -10.75 38.12
N GLY A 340 12.36 -11.82 37.71
CA GLY A 340 12.70 -12.07 36.30
C GLY A 340 11.45 -12.29 35.44
N VAL A 341 10.47 -13.07 35.91
CA VAL A 341 9.22 -13.29 35.18
C VAL A 341 8.37 -12.02 35.11
N GLN A 342 8.35 -11.21 36.18
CA GLN A 342 7.69 -9.90 36.17
C GLN A 342 8.30 -8.96 35.12
N GLN A 343 9.63 -8.93 34.98
CA GLN A 343 10.30 -8.15 33.93
C GLN A 343 9.94 -8.66 32.53
N GLN A 344 9.90 -9.98 32.33
CA GLN A 344 9.48 -10.57 31.06
C GLN A 344 8.03 -10.21 30.71
N LEU A 345 7.13 -10.21 31.70
CA LEU A 345 5.74 -9.79 31.51
C LEU A 345 5.61 -8.29 31.20
N GLN A 346 6.42 -7.44 31.84
CA GLN A 346 6.47 -6.00 31.53
C GLN A 346 6.96 -5.74 30.10
N ALA A 347 8.03 -6.42 29.67
CA ALA A 347 8.53 -6.32 28.30
C ALA A 347 7.48 -6.80 27.27
N PHE A 348 6.80 -7.91 27.56
CA PHE A 348 5.72 -8.41 26.72
C PHE A 348 4.52 -7.43 26.66
N THR A 349 4.15 -6.83 27.79
CA THR A 349 3.10 -5.80 27.84
C THR A 349 3.50 -4.56 27.03
N ALA A 350 4.77 -4.13 27.08
CA ALA A 350 5.28 -3.03 26.28
C ALA A 350 5.18 -3.34 24.78
N PHE A 351 5.55 -4.55 24.36
CA PHE A 351 5.34 -5.01 22.98
C PHE A 351 3.87 -4.90 22.55
N CYS A 352 2.93 -5.43 23.35
CA CYS A 352 1.50 -5.41 23.02
C CYS A 352 0.89 -4.00 22.98
N THR A 353 1.40 -3.07 23.79
CA THR A 353 0.82 -1.73 23.97
C THR A 353 1.50 -0.63 23.17
N LEU A 354 2.75 -0.81 22.76
CA LEU A 354 3.53 0.19 22.04
C LEU A 354 3.87 -0.24 20.62
N GLU A 355 4.46 -1.41 20.43
CA GLU A 355 4.99 -1.85 19.13
C GLU A 355 3.89 -2.42 18.22
N LYS A 356 3.09 -3.37 18.72
CA LYS A 356 2.03 -4.04 17.97
C LYS A 356 0.98 -3.07 17.39
N PRO A 357 0.49 -2.04 18.11
CA PRO A 357 -0.51 -1.11 17.57
C PRO A 357 -0.03 -0.34 16.33
N LEU A 358 1.25 0.03 16.27
CA LEU A 358 1.83 0.68 15.09
C LEU A 358 1.81 -0.25 13.87
N LYS A 359 2.14 -1.53 14.07
CA LYS A 359 2.07 -2.55 13.01
C LYS A 359 0.65 -2.88 12.58
N PHE A 360 -0.32 -2.82 13.50
CA PHE A 360 -1.73 -2.93 13.15
C PHE A 360 -2.20 -1.75 12.28
N GLN A 361 -1.72 -0.53 12.55
CA GLN A 361 -2.00 0.62 11.70
C GLN A 361 -1.38 0.44 10.29
N GLU A 362 -0.16 -0.06 10.19
CA GLU A 362 0.48 -0.38 8.90
C GLU A 362 -0.35 -1.39 8.09
N LYS A 363 -0.87 -2.45 8.73
CA LYS A 363 -1.80 -3.41 8.11
C LYS A 363 -3.03 -2.70 7.53
N GLY A 364 -3.67 -1.82 8.29
CA GLY A 364 -4.82 -1.05 7.80
C GLY A 364 -4.47 -0.13 6.63
N ASN A 365 -3.30 0.53 6.69
CA ASN A 365 -2.81 1.38 5.61
C ASN A 365 -2.59 0.59 4.30
N LEU A 366 -2.16 -0.67 4.37
CA LEU A 366 -2.02 -1.55 3.21
C LEU A 366 -3.37 -1.86 2.55
N GLU A 367 -4.42 -2.10 3.34
CA GLU A 367 -5.78 -2.31 2.83
C GLU A 367 -6.30 -1.06 2.09
N VAL A 368 -6.10 0.12 2.69
CA VAL A 368 -6.46 1.41 2.08
C VAL A 368 -5.67 1.65 0.79
N LEU A 369 -4.36 1.36 0.80
CA LEU A 369 -3.49 1.54 -0.37
C LEU A 369 -3.92 0.62 -1.52
N LEU A 370 -4.20 -0.65 -1.24
CA LEU A 370 -4.71 -1.58 -2.26
C LEU A 370 -6.05 -1.11 -2.83
N PHE A 371 -6.97 -0.65 -1.97
CA PHE A 371 -8.24 -0.09 -2.41
C PHE A 371 -8.02 1.13 -3.31
N SER A 372 -7.09 2.02 -2.96
CA SER A 372 -6.74 3.19 -3.77
C SER A 372 -6.18 2.79 -5.14
N ILE A 373 -5.26 1.81 -5.19
CA ILE A 373 -4.71 1.27 -6.45
C ILE A 373 -5.84 0.72 -7.32
N GLN A 374 -6.70 -0.13 -6.75
CA GLN A 374 -7.81 -0.74 -7.49
C GLN A 374 -8.83 0.29 -7.95
N SER A 375 -9.14 1.30 -7.14
CA SER A 375 -10.04 2.39 -7.49
C SER A 375 -9.50 3.21 -8.67
N LYS A 376 -8.22 3.59 -8.63
CA LYS A 376 -7.54 4.29 -9.74
C LYS A 376 -7.53 3.46 -11.03
N LEU A 377 -7.27 2.15 -10.93
CA LEU A 377 -7.29 1.26 -12.10
C LEU A 377 -8.70 1.10 -12.69
N ARG A 378 -9.75 1.04 -11.86
CA ARG A 378 -11.15 1.01 -12.33
C ARG A 378 -11.53 2.30 -13.03
N ALA A 379 -11.20 3.45 -12.44
CA ALA A 379 -11.48 4.76 -13.04
C ALA A 379 -10.83 4.89 -14.44
N ASN A 380 -9.68 4.24 -14.64
CA ASN A 380 -8.95 4.23 -15.90
C ASN A 380 -9.31 3.03 -16.81
N ASN A 381 -10.37 2.27 -16.51
CA ASN A 381 -10.81 1.07 -17.24
C ASN A 381 -9.70 0.04 -17.49
N ARG A 382 -8.77 -0.10 -16.54
CA ARG A 382 -7.66 -1.08 -16.60
C ARG A 382 -7.96 -2.30 -15.75
N LYS A 383 -7.28 -3.40 -16.07
CA LYS A 383 -7.33 -4.64 -15.28
C LYS A 383 -6.97 -4.34 -13.82
N LEU A 384 -7.74 -4.90 -12.90
CA LEU A 384 -7.51 -4.77 -11.47
C LEU A 384 -6.15 -5.36 -11.10
N TYR A 385 -5.40 -4.61 -10.29
CA TYR A 385 -4.17 -5.10 -9.70
C TYR A 385 -4.48 -6.22 -8.69
N ILE A 386 -3.72 -7.31 -8.83
CA ILE A 386 -3.73 -8.46 -7.93
C ILE A 386 -2.32 -8.52 -7.32
N PRO A 387 -2.19 -8.44 -5.99
CA PRO A 387 -0.90 -8.61 -5.31
C PRO A 387 -0.18 -9.89 -5.73
N LYS A 388 1.16 -9.84 -5.75
CA LYS A 388 2.01 -11.03 -5.94
C LYS A 388 1.70 -12.10 -4.88
N GLU A 389 1.99 -13.37 -5.21
CA GLU A 389 1.75 -14.50 -4.31
C GLU A 389 2.35 -14.26 -2.91
N GLY A 390 1.56 -14.58 -1.88
CA GLY A 390 1.94 -14.38 -0.48
C GLY A 390 1.83 -12.94 0.04
N LYS A 391 1.55 -11.95 -0.81
CA LYS A 391 1.39 -10.53 -0.41
C LYS A 391 -0.05 -10.05 -0.49
N SER A 392 -1.02 -10.94 -0.62
CA SER A 392 -2.43 -10.54 -0.65
C SER A 392 -2.89 -10.10 0.75
N ILE A 393 -3.97 -9.30 0.81
CA ILE A 393 -4.60 -8.93 2.09
C ILE A 393 -5.04 -10.19 2.85
N SER A 394 -5.44 -11.26 2.15
CA SER A 394 -5.76 -12.54 2.80
C SER A 394 -4.54 -13.14 3.49
N ASP A 395 -3.37 -13.10 2.85
CA ASP A 395 -2.14 -13.66 3.41
C ASP A 395 -1.63 -12.83 4.59
N ILE A 396 -1.72 -11.51 4.51
CA ILE A 396 -1.42 -10.60 5.63
C ILE A 396 -2.36 -10.90 6.82
N ASN A 397 -3.66 -11.06 6.57
CA ASN A 397 -4.61 -11.44 7.62
C ASN A 397 -4.27 -12.79 8.25
N LYS A 398 -3.93 -13.81 7.44
CA LYS A 398 -3.51 -15.13 7.95
C LYS A 398 -2.23 -15.04 8.79
N ALA A 399 -1.24 -14.27 8.36
CA ALA A 399 -0.01 -14.04 9.11
C ALA A 399 -0.31 -13.32 10.45
N TRP A 400 -1.18 -12.32 10.42
CA TRP A 400 -1.60 -11.60 11.61
C TRP A 400 -2.31 -12.50 12.62
N THR A 401 -3.22 -13.38 12.17
CA THR A 401 -3.88 -14.36 13.06
C THR A 401 -2.87 -15.34 13.68
N ARG A 402 -1.80 -15.72 12.96
CA ARG A 402 -0.72 -16.54 13.53
C ARG A 402 0.03 -15.79 14.64
N LEU A 403 0.28 -14.49 14.46
CA LEU A 403 0.89 -13.64 15.49
C LEU A 403 0.01 -13.54 16.73
N GLU A 404 -1.29 -13.27 16.56
CA GLU A 404 -2.25 -13.16 17.68
C GLU A 404 -2.36 -14.48 18.46
N LYS A 405 -2.30 -15.62 17.77
CA LYS A 405 -2.25 -16.93 18.42
C LYS A 405 -0.98 -17.10 19.26
N ALA A 406 0.19 -16.80 18.71
CA ALA A 406 1.46 -16.90 19.41
C ALA A 406 1.56 -15.96 20.62
N GLU A 407 1.00 -14.75 20.49
CA GLU A 407 0.87 -13.78 21.57
C GLU A 407 0.00 -14.31 22.70
N HIS A 408 -1.19 -14.82 22.39
CA HIS A 408 -2.09 -15.37 23.41
C HIS A 408 -1.46 -16.56 24.15
N GLU A 409 -0.84 -17.49 23.41
CA GLU A 409 -0.13 -18.63 24.01
C GLU A 409 1.02 -18.15 24.93
N ARG A 410 1.75 -17.10 24.54
CA ARG A 410 2.81 -16.52 25.37
C ARG A 410 2.27 -15.83 26.62
N GLU A 411 1.19 -15.07 26.50
CA GLU A 411 0.55 -14.39 27.63
C GLU A 411 0.10 -15.40 28.69
N VAL A 412 -0.56 -16.48 28.27
CA VAL A 412 -1.00 -17.57 29.15
C VAL A 412 0.22 -18.21 29.82
N ALA A 413 1.26 -18.55 29.06
CA ALA A 413 2.44 -19.20 29.61
C ALA A 413 3.21 -18.32 30.61
N LEU A 414 3.34 -17.01 30.34
CA LEU A 414 3.93 -16.04 31.29
C LEU A 414 3.13 -15.92 32.58
N ARG A 415 1.79 -15.88 32.49
CA ARG A 415 0.91 -15.84 33.68
C ARG A 415 0.99 -17.12 34.49
N THR A 416 0.98 -18.28 33.84
CA THR A 416 1.14 -19.58 34.51
C THR A 416 2.48 -19.67 35.24
N GLU A 417 3.57 -19.25 34.59
CA GLU A 417 4.89 -19.24 35.23
C GLU A 417 4.98 -18.20 36.35
N LEU A 418 4.34 -17.04 36.22
CA LEU A 418 4.28 -16.04 37.30
C LEU A 418 3.62 -16.62 38.56
N ILE A 419 2.46 -17.25 38.42
CA ILE A 419 1.75 -17.91 39.53
C ILE A 419 2.61 -19.02 40.14
N ARG A 420 3.33 -19.78 39.31
CA ARG A 420 4.25 -20.82 39.77
C ARG A 420 5.38 -20.24 40.61
N GLN A 421 6.01 -19.15 40.18
CA GLN A 421 7.06 -18.45 40.93
C GLN A 421 6.53 -17.83 42.23
N GLU A 422 5.32 -17.26 42.25
CA GLU A 422 4.67 -16.76 43.47
C GLU A 422 4.42 -17.89 44.48
N LYS A 423 3.93 -19.06 44.03
CA LYS A 423 3.75 -20.24 44.88
C LYS A 423 5.09 -20.70 45.47
N LEU A 424 6.15 -20.73 44.66
CA LEU A 424 7.49 -21.11 45.11
C LEU A 424 8.05 -20.17 46.18
N GLU A 425 7.87 -18.85 46.01
CA GLU A 425 8.28 -17.88 47.02
C GLU A 425 7.50 -18.04 48.33
N LEU A 426 6.19 -18.30 48.25
CA LEU A 426 5.39 -18.59 49.45
C LEU A 426 5.83 -19.89 50.14
N LEU A 427 6.21 -20.93 49.39
CA LEU A 427 6.76 -22.17 49.95
C LEU A 427 8.11 -21.92 50.63
N ALA A 428 9.00 -21.16 50.00
CA ALA A 428 10.28 -20.78 50.58
C ALA A 428 10.12 -19.98 51.88
N GLN A 429 9.22 -19.00 51.91
CA GLN A 429 8.90 -18.23 53.12
C GLN A 429 8.33 -19.12 54.25
N ARG A 430 7.47 -20.08 53.91
CA ARG A 430 6.95 -21.06 54.88
C ARG A 430 8.06 -21.95 55.43
N PHE A 431 8.98 -22.40 54.58
CA PHE A 431 10.15 -23.15 55.01
C PHE A 431 11.00 -22.31 55.98
N ASP A 432 11.36 -21.09 55.60
CA ASP A 432 12.20 -20.20 56.41
C ASP A 432 11.59 -19.95 57.79
N HIS A 433 10.30 -19.63 57.86
CA HIS A 433 9.60 -19.41 59.13
C HIS A 433 9.61 -20.68 60.00
N LYS A 434 9.32 -21.84 59.43
CA LYS A 434 9.34 -23.09 60.19
C LYS A 434 10.75 -23.45 60.63
N ALA A 435 11.75 -23.35 59.75
CA ALA A 435 13.15 -23.66 60.01
C ALA A 435 13.69 -22.87 61.22
N VAL A 436 13.48 -21.56 61.25
CA VAL A 436 13.90 -20.69 62.37
C VAL A 436 13.29 -21.15 63.71
N MET A 437 12.02 -21.53 63.71
CA MET A 437 11.35 -22.04 64.92
C MET A 437 11.99 -23.36 65.40
N ARG A 438 12.38 -24.26 64.48
CA ARG A 438 13.01 -25.55 64.81
C ARG A 438 14.42 -25.34 65.33
N GLU A 439 15.22 -24.51 64.66
CA GLU A 439 16.57 -24.17 65.09
C GLU A 439 16.59 -23.56 66.50
N THR A 440 15.63 -22.68 66.81
CA THR A 440 15.50 -22.05 68.13
C THR A 440 15.18 -23.11 69.21
N TRP A 441 14.18 -23.95 68.97
CA TRP A 441 13.80 -25.02 69.90
C TRP A 441 14.92 -26.06 70.09
N LEU A 442 15.62 -26.42 69.01
CA LEU A 442 16.77 -27.33 69.05
C LEU A 442 17.88 -26.78 69.94
N ASN A 443 18.27 -25.53 69.74
CA ASN A 443 19.32 -24.88 70.53
C ASN A 443 18.95 -24.81 72.03
N GLU A 444 17.69 -24.47 72.35
CA GLU A 444 17.20 -24.40 73.73
C GLU A 444 17.22 -25.77 74.43
N ASN A 445 16.75 -26.81 73.73
CA ASN A 445 16.69 -28.16 74.29
C ASN A 445 18.06 -28.80 74.41
N GLN A 446 18.96 -28.58 73.44
CA GLN A 446 20.36 -29.02 73.55
C GLN A 446 21.01 -28.44 74.81
N ARG A 447 20.79 -27.16 75.09
CA ARG A 447 21.28 -26.51 76.32
C ARG A 447 20.66 -27.11 77.58
N LEU A 448 19.37 -27.44 77.57
CA LEU A 448 18.66 -28.07 78.68
C LEU A 448 19.21 -29.47 78.99
N VAL A 449 19.43 -30.30 77.96
CA VAL A 449 19.87 -31.69 78.13
C VAL A 449 21.36 -31.80 78.47
N SER A 450 22.15 -30.78 78.17
CA SER A 450 23.59 -30.75 78.48
C SER A 450 23.91 -30.55 79.97
N GLN A 451 22.92 -30.20 80.80
CA GLN A 451 23.12 -29.97 82.24
C GLN A 451 22.84 -31.22 83.07
N ASP A 452 23.85 -31.71 83.79
CA ASP A 452 23.77 -32.88 84.67
C ASP A 452 23.35 -32.49 86.10
N ASN A 453 22.08 -32.17 86.28
CA ASN A 453 21.49 -31.79 87.56
C ASN A 453 20.85 -33.01 88.26
N PHE A 454 21.65 -34.02 88.60
CA PHE A 454 21.14 -35.32 89.08
C PHE A 454 20.79 -35.35 90.58
N GLY A 455 21.41 -34.50 91.40
CA GLY A 455 21.26 -34.53 92.86
C GLY A 455 22.31 -35.40 93.55
N CYS A 456 22.26 -35.46 94.89
CA CYS A 456 23.29 -36.12 95.72
C CYS A 456 22.82 -37.38 96.45
N ASP A 457 21.51 -37.68 96.43
CA ASP A 457 20.87 -38.77 97.14
C ASP A 457 19.90 -39.55 96.22
N LEU A 458 19.64 -40.82 96.53
CA LEU A 458 18.85 -41.70 95.67
C LEU A 458 17.47 -41.12 95.28
N PRO A 459 16.68 -40.52 96.20
CA PRO A 459 15.39 -39.93 95.83
C PRO A 459 15.49 -38.77 94.82
N ALA A 460 16.53 -37.93 94.92
CA ALA A 460 16.73 -36.83 93.99
C ALA A 460 17.13 -37.33 92.59
N VAL A 461 17.97 -38.36 92.52
CA VAL A 461 18.39 -38.96 91.23
C VAL A 461 17.24 -39.70 90.56
N GLU A 462 16.40 -40.42 91.32
CA GLU A 462 15.18 -41.05 90.79
C GLU A 462 14.15 -40.00 90.31
N ALA A 463 14.03 -38.86 91.01
CA ALA A 463 13.21 -37.75 90.55
C ALA A 463 13.77 -37.09 89.28
N ALA A 464 15.10 -36.94 89.19
CA ALA A 464 15.77 -36.42 87.99
C ALA A 464 15.58 -37.35 86.78
N MET A 465 15.55 -38.68 86.99
CA MET A 465 15.22 -39.65 85.96
C MET A 465 13.79 -39.50 85.46
N LYS A 466 12.80 -39.42 86.35
CA LYS A 466 11.40 -39.18 85.93
C LYS A 466 11.24 -37.88 85.14
N LYS A 467 11.98 -36.83 85.53
CA LYS A 467 12.02 -35.57 84.76
C LYS A 467 12.66 -35.76 83.38
N HIS A 468 13.71 -36.56 83.29
CA HIS A 468 14.35 -36.89 82.02
C HIS A 468 13.43 -37.70 81.10
N GLU A 469 12.70 -38.69 81.61
CA GLU A 469 11.69 -39.45 80.83
C GLU A 469 10.60 -38.53 80.25
N ALA A 470 10.16 -37.53 81.02
CA ALA A 470 9.23 -36.52 80.52
C ALA A 470 9.83 -35.65 79.39
N ILE A 471 11.10 -35.27 79.52
CA ILE A 471 11.83 -34.53 78.47
C ILE A 471 12.03 -35.41 77.23
N GLU A 472 12.38 -36.68 77.39
CA GLU A 472 12.56 -37.64 76.29
C GLU A 472 11.25 -37.86 75.52
N ALA A 473 10.12 -37.96 76.21
CA ALA A 473 8.80 -38.04 75.61
C ALA A 473 8.44 -36.76 74.82
N ASP A 474 8.70 -35.57 75.39
CA ASP A 474 8.46 -34.29 74.71
C ASP A 474 9.34 -34.14 73.46
N ILE A 475 10.63 -34.44 73.58
CA ILE A 475 11.57 -34.42 72.45
C ILE A 475 11.12 -35.41 71.37
N SER A 476 10.77 -36.65 71.72
CA SER A 476 10.31 -37.66 70.76
C SER A 476 9.07 -37.19 69.99
N SER A 477 8.14 -36.52 70.66
CA SER A 477 6.95 -35.95 70.02
C SER A 477 7.27 -34.84 69.00
N TYR A 478 8.43 -34.18 69.13
CA TYR A 478 8.85 -33.10 68.25
C TYR A 478 9.36 -33.59 66.89
N GLN A 479 9.64 -34.89 66.73
CA GLN A 479 10.12 -35.47 65.47
C GLN A 479 9.19 -35.16 64.29
N GLU A 480 7.88 -35.20 64.50
CA GLU A 480 6.87 -34.90 63.48
C GLU A 480 7.00 -33.45 62.96
N ARG A 481 7.40 -32.51 63.83
CA ARG A 481 7.60 -31.10 63.46
C ARG A 481 8.88 -30.88 62.68
N ILE A 482 9.89 -31.74 62.84
CA ILE A 482 11.10 -31.76 62.02
C ILE A 482 10.77 -32.34 60.65
N GLN A 483 10.00 -33.43 60.60
CA GLN A 483 9.56 -34.07 59.36
C GLN A 483 8.85 -33.10 58.42
N VAL A 484 7.98 -32.24 58.94
CA VAL A 484 7.31 -31.17 58.17
C VAL A 484 8.29 -30.21 57.49
N VAL A 485 9.46 -29.92 58.08
CA VAL A 485 10.49 -29.07 57.46
C VAL A 485 11.20 -29.81 56.33
N LEU A 486 11.42 -31.11 56.48
CA LEU A 486 12.02 -31.96 55.45
C LEU A 486 11.12 -32.07 54.22
N GLU A 487 9.82 -32.27 54.44
CA GLU A 487 8.81 -32.34 53.39
C GLU A 487 8.73 -31.02 52.61
N LEU A 488 8.73 -29.88 53.30
CA LEU A 488 8.75 -28.57 52.63
C LEU A 488 10.03 -28.34 51.82
N ALA A 489 11.20 -28.71 52.34
CA ALA A 489 12.45 -28.57 51.60
C ALA A 489 12.44 -29.44 50.33
N GLN A 490 11.91 -30.66 50.42
CA GLN A 490 11.79 -31.58 49.30
C GLN A 490 10.78 -31.07 48.25
N GLU A 491 9.64 -30.52 48.67
CA GLU A 491 8.68 -29.89 47.75
C GLU A 491 9.34 -28.75 46.97
N VAL A 492 10.06 -27.86 47.66
CA VAL A 492 10.76 -26.72 47.03
C VAL A 492 11.86 -27.15 46.06
N GLU A 493 12.60 -28.22 46.38
CA GLU A 493 13.59 -28.81 45.48
C GLU A 493 12.93 -29.44 44.23
N SER A 494 11.84 -30.20 44.42
CA SER A 494 11.13 -30.87 43.33
C SER A 494 10.52 -29.89 42.31
N GLU A 495 10.12 -28.71 42.77
CA GLU A 495 9.54 -27.64 41.95
C GLU A 495 10.61 -26.70 41.36
N GLY A 496 11.90 -26.97 41.60
CA GLY A 496 13.02 -26.28 40.92
C GLY A 496 13.24 -24.82 41.34
N TYR A 497 13.01 -24.49 42.61
CA TYR A 497 13.25 -23.13 43.13
C TYR A 497 14.70 -22.68 42.98
N TYR A 498 14.92 -21.42 42.62
CA TYR A 498 16.26 -20.91 42.28
C TYR A 498 17.26 -20.98 43.45
N ASP A 499 16.78 -20.76 44.68
CA ASP A 499 17.60 -20.81 45.89
C ASP A 499 17.39 -22.10 46.69
N SER A 500 17.04 -23.19 46.00
CA SER A 500 16.87 -24.52 46.61
C SER A 500 18.13 -24.98 47.35
N ARG A 501 19.33 -24.61 46.87
CA ARG A 501 20.60 -24.95 47.53
C ARG A 501 20.70 -24.40 48.96
N ARG A 502 20.26 -23.17 49.22
CA ARG A 502 20.23 -22.59 50.57
C ARG A 502 19.28 -23.36 51.48
N ILE A 503 18.10 -23.67 50.97
CA ILE A 503 17.05 -24.40 51.69
C ILE A 503 17.53 -25.81 52.08
N LEU A 504 18.18 -26.52 51.15
CA LEU A 504 18.75 -27.84 51.42
C LEU A 504 19.88 -27.78 52.45
N ALA A 505 20.78 -26.80 52.36
CA ALA A 505 21.84 -26.63 53.36
C ALA A 505 21.27 -26.35 54.76
N GLN A 506 20.20 -25.56 54.85
CA GLN A 506 19.52 -25.29 56.12
C GLN A 506 18.78 -26.52 56.65
N LYS A 507 18.12 -27.28 55.78
CA LYS A 507 17.51 -28.58 56.11
C LYS A 507 18.54 -29.53 56.73
N ASP A 508 19.70 -29.66 56.10
CA ASP A 508 20.77 -30.54 56.56
C ASP A 508 21.38 -30.05 57.89
N ASN A 509 21.40 -28.74 58.13
CA ASN A 509 21.78 -28.17 59.42
C ASN A 509 20.82 -28.57 60.55
N ILE A 510 19.51 -28.45 60.31
CA ILE A 510 18.48 -28.84 61.27
C ILE A 510 18.56 -30.35 61.57
N LEU A 511 18.75 -31.19 60.56
CA LEU A 511 18.93 -32.64 60.73
C LEU A 511 20.15 -32.96 61.60
N ARG A 512 21.26 -32.27 61.39
CA ARG A 512 22.47 -32.44 62.19
C ARG A 512 22.25 -32.05 63.65
N GLN A 513 21.59 -30.92 63.89
CA GLN A 513 21.23 -30.47 65.23
C GLN A 513 20.25 -31.42 65.92
N TRP A 514 19.29 -31.98 65.18
CA TRP A 514 18.37 -32.99 65.69
C TRP A 514 19.11 -34.26 66.10
N GLY A 515 19.99 -34.79 65.24
CA GLY A 515 20.82 -35.95 65.56
C GLY A 515 21.66 -35.73 66.83
N LEU A 516 22.31 -34.58 66.96
CA LEU A 516 23.06 -34.21 68.15
C LEU A 516 22.18 -34.19 69.41
N LEU A 517 20.96 -33.63 69.33
CA LEU A 517 20.04 -33.61 70.47
C LEU A 517 19.66 -35.03 70.91
N THR A 518 19.32 -35.91 69.96
CA THR A 518 18.99 -37.31 70.26
C THR A 518 20.16 -38.04 70.92
N GLU A 519 21.39 -37.82 70.45
CA GLU A 519 22.60 -38.36 71.09
C GLU A 519 22.80 -37.83 72.51
N LEU A 520 22.62 -36.52 72.74
CA LEU A 520 22.75 -35.93 74.07
C LEU A 520 21.68 -36.45 75.05
N VAL A 521 20.45 -36.65 74.59
CA VAL A 521 19.36 -37.25 75.38
C VAL A 521 19.72 -38.68 75.77
N SER A 522 20.12 -39.51 74.80
CA SER A 522 20.57 -40.88 75.04
C SER A 522 21.75 -40.94 76.02
N ALA A 523 22.78 -40.11 75.81
CA ALA A 523 23.94 -40.07 76.67
C ALA A 523 23.59 -39.64 78.10
N ARG A 524 22.70 -38.65 78.26
CA ARG A 524 22.21 -38.22 79.58
C ARG A 524 21.43 -39.34 80.27
N ARG A 525 20.61 -40.10 79.55
CA ARG A 525 19.89 -41.26 80.07
C ARG A 525 20.86 -42.28 80.66
N THR A 526 21.88 -42.68 79.89
CA THR A 526 22.89 -43.64 80.36
C THR A 526 23.65 -43.12 81.59
N ARG A 527 24.03 -41.83 81.62
CA ARG A 527 24.67 -41.23 82.81
C ARG A 527 23.75 -41.25 84.04
N LEU A 528 22.46 -40.96 83.87
CA LEU A 528 21.46 -41.04 84.95
C LEU A 528 21.26 -42.47 85.46
N GLU A 529 21.15 -43.46 84.56
CA GLU A 529 21.01 -44.88 84.93
C GLU A 529 22.23 -45.37 85.74
N GLN A 530 23.44 -45.00 85.30
CA GLN A 530 24.68 -45.28 86.04
C GLN A 530 24.68 -44.61 87.43
N ASN A 531 24.20 -43.36 87.53
CA ASN A 531 24.12 -42.64 88.80
C ASN A 531 23.09 -43.28 89.76
N ILE A 532 21.92 -43.69 89.26
CA ILE A 532 20.93 -44.45 90.06
C ILE A 532 21.55 -45.74 90.58
N ALA A 533 22.23 -46.51 89.72
CA ALA A 533 22.86 -47.76 90.14
C ALA A 533 23.90 -47.52 91.25
N LEU A 534 24.73 -46.48 91.12
CA LEU A 534 25.72 -46.09 92.11
C LEU A 534 25.07 -45.64 93.44
N GLN A 535 23.98 -44.86 93.40
CA GLN A 535 23.26 -44.45 94.61
C GLN A 535 22.54 -45.64 95.30
N ARG A 536 22.02 -46.61 94.54
CA ARG A 536 21.46 -47.85 95.09
C ARG A 536 22.53 -48.65 95.84
N ILE A 537 23.72 -48.81 95.24
CA ILE A 537 24.85 -49.45 95.89
C ILE A 537 25.25 -48.69 97.17
N PHE A 538 25.31 -47.36 97.14
CA PHE A 538 25.59 -46.58 98.35
C PHE A 538 24.52 -46.78 99.44
N GLN A 539 23.24 -46.84 99.07
CA GLN A 539 22.18 -47.08 100.03
C GLN A 539 22.22 -48.51 100.60
N GLU A 540 22.55 -49.51 99.78
CA GLU A 540 22.83 -50.87 100.26
C GLU A 540 24.03 -50.90 101.19
N MET A 541 25.11 -50.16 100.90
CA MET A 541 26.27 -50.03 101.78
C MET A 541 25.92 -49.37 103.12
N VAL A 542 25.14 -48.28 103.11
CA VAL A 542 24.67 -47.62 104.34
C VAL A 542 23.78 -48.56 105.14
N TYR A 543 22.86 -49.27 104.48
CA TYR A 543 22.02 -50.29 105.13
C TYR A 543 22.86 -51.43 105.75
N MET A 544 23.91 -51.88 105.06
CA MET A 544 24.83 -52.90 105.56
C MET A 544 25.64 -52.41 106.76
N ILE A 545 26.08 -51.14 106.76
CA ILE A 545 26.78 -50.51 107.90
C ILE A 545 25.83 -50.43 109.10
N ASP A 546 24.62 -49.92 108.92
CA ASP A 546 23.58 -49.82 109.95
C ASP A 546 23.23 -51.21 110.53
N TRP A 547 23.07 -52.21 109.65
CA TRP A 547 22.82 -53.60 110.05
C TRP A 547 24.01 -54.23 110.82
N MET A 548 25.25 -53.90 110.45
CA MET A 548 26.43 -54.34 111.17
C MET A 548 26.55 -53.69 112.56
N GLU A 549 26.21 -52.40 112.69
CA GLU A 549 26.16 -51.70 113.97
C GLU A 549 25.06 -52.28 114.88
N ASP A 550 23.88 -52.57 114.33
CA ASP A 550 22.79 -53.25 115.04
C ASP A 550 23.21 -54.65 115.54
N LEU A 551 23.92 -55.44 114.73
CA LEU A 551 24.45 -56.74 115.18
C LEU A 551 25.50 -56.62 116.29
N GLN A 552 26.31 -55.55 116.30
CA GLN A 552 27.23 -55.27 117.40
C GLN A 552 26.49 -54.86 118.69
N VAL A 553 25.38 -54.12 118.56
CA VAL A 553 24.50 -53.76 119.67
C VAL A 553 23.76 -54.99 120.23
N TRP A 554 23.25 -55.88 119.38
CA TRP A 554 22.64 -57.15 119.78
C TRP A 554 23.67 -58.13 120.39
N GLY A 555 24.93 -58.08 119.96
CA GLY A 555 26.03 -58.80 120.60
C GLY A 555 26.37 -58.29 122.01
N LEU A 556 26.18 -57.01 122.29
CA LEU A 556 26.38 -56.41 123.62
C LEU A 556 25.16 -56.59 124.55
N LEU A 557 23.94 -56.64 124.01
CA LEU A 557 22.72 -56.93 124.79
C LEU A 557 22.51 -58.43 125.06
N GLY A 558 23.02 -59.32 124.20
CA GLY A 558 22.99 -60.77 124.38
C GLY A 558 23.89 -61.31 125.51
N ALA A 559 24.81 -60.48 126.03
CA ALA A 559 25.71 -60.85 127.13
C ALA A 559 25.16 -60.52 128.54
N SER A 560 23.95 -59.96 128.67
CA SER A 560 23.42 -59.46 129.96
C SER A 560 22.18 -60.17 130.51
N TRP A 561 21.54 -61.12 129.81
CA TRP A 561 20.31 -61.78 130.31
C TRP A 561 20.37 -63.30 130.15
N GLY A 562 21.32 -63.91 130.86
CA GLY A 562 21.48 -65.35 130.97
C GLY A 562 21.77 -65.80 132.40
N ALA A 563 20.94 -65.40 133.37
CA ALA A 563 20.95 -65.99 134.70
C ALA A 563 19.62 -65.77 135.44
N LEU A 564 19.05 -66.88 135.94
CA LEU A 564 17.94 -67.02 136.91
C LEU A 564 16.54 -66.81 136.29
N GLY A 565 15.81 -67.89 135.96
CA GLY A 565 15.05 -68.72 136.91
C GLY A 565 13.59 -68.27 136.82
N GLY A 566 12.56 -69.08 136.52
CA GLY A 566 12.24 -70.41 136.98
C GLY A 566 10.77 -70.38 137.44
N GLY A 567 9.92 -71.21 136.83
CA GLY A 567 8.73 -71.80 137.49
C GLY A 567 7.41 -71.01 137.59
N GLY A 568 6.32 -71.70 137.18
CA GLY A 568 4.98 -71.65 137.80
C GLY A 568 4.01 -70.60 137.23
N ALA A 569 2.97 -70.95 136.46
CA ALA A 569 1.74 -71.72 136.76
C ALA A 569 0.56 -70.86 137.27
N GLY A 570 -0.63 -71.07 136.65
CA GLY A 570 -1.96 -70.72 137.18
C GLY A 570 -2.52 -69.38 136.68
N SER A 571 -3.33 -69.36 135.61
CA SER A 571 -4.80 -69.48 135.62
C SER A 571 -5.52 -68.44 136.49
N LEU A 572 -6.38 -67.60 135.88
CA LEU A 572 -7.76 -67.33 136.30
C LEU A 572 -8.49 -66.34 135.38
N GLN A 573 -9.81 -66.51 135.39
CA GLN A 573 -10.85 -65.95 134.54
C GLN A 573 -11.00 -64.41 134.58
N GLY A 574 -11.42 -63.86 133.45
CA GLY A 574 -12.12 -62.57 133.33
C GLY A 574 -12.30 -62.22 131.85
N SER A 575 -13.47 -62.37 131.24
CA SER A 575 -14.62 -61.45 131.28
C SER A 575 -14.74 -60.64 129.97
N CYS A 576 -15.99 -60.61 129.48
CA CYS A 576 -16.57 -59.79 128.42
C CYS A 576 -16.38 -60.27 126.96
N LEU A 577 -17.43 -60.74 126.26
CA LEU A 577 -18.65 -59.99 125.84
C LEU A 577 -18.22 -58.73 125.06
N ILE A 578 -18.47 -58.54 123.77
CA ILE A 578 -19.75 -58.68 123.07
C ILE A 578 -19.49 -58.61 121.55
N PRO A 579 -20.43 -59.16 120.74
CA PRO A 579 -20.44 -59.16 119.27
C PRO A 579 -21.37 -58.06 118.71
N CYS A 580 -21.76 -58.19 117.43
CA CYS A 580 -22.68 -57.33 116.65
C CYS A 580 -21.99 -56.11 116.01
N SER A 581 -22.10 -55.85 114.71
CA SER A 581 -23.29 -55.63 113.88
C SER A 581 -22.80 -55.50 112.42
N ALA A 582 -23.39 -56.16 111.43
CA ALA A 582 -24.61 -55.80 110.70
C ALA A 582 -24.44 -54.62 109.71
N THR A 583 -25.04 -54.82 108.52
CA THR A 583 -25.39 -53.86 107.44
C THR A 583 -24.22 -53.36 106.58
N GLY A 584 -24.17 -53.62 105.26
CA GLY A 584 -25.10 -53.17 104.20
C GLY A 584 -24.71 -51.74 103.77
N GLU A 585 -24.63 -51.26 102.54
CA GLU A 585 -24.97 -51.61 101.15
C GLU A 585 -23.99 -50.73 100.29
N VAL A 586 -23.68 -50.93 99.00
CA VAL A 586 -24.50 -51.33 97.85
C VAL A 586 -23.60 -52.05 96.81
N GLY A 587 -24.08 -53.20 96.36
CA GLY A 587 -23.70 -53.98 95.18
C GLY A 587 -24.39 -55.35 95.30
N PRO A 588 -24.81 -56.07 94.24
CA PRO A 588 -24.50 -55.92 92.82
C PRO A 588 -25.75 -55.97 91.88
N ALA A 589 -25.50 -56.03 90.56
CA ALA A 589 -26.36 -56.33 89.38
C ALA A 589 -27.72 -57.03 89.63
N PRO A 590 -28.76 -56.98 88.74
CA PRO A 590 -28.66 -57.07 87.26
C PRO A 590 -29.75 -56.26 86.51
N CYS A 591 -29.71 -56.14 85.18
CA CYS A 591 -30.48 -56.98 84.25
C CYS A 591 -30.20 -56.43 82.84
N HIS A 592 -29.63 -57.21 81.94
CA HIS A 592 -30.27 -58.24 81.12
C HIS A 592 -30.82 -57.70 79.79
N VAL A 593 -30.35 -58.38 78.76
CA VAL A 593 -30.99 -58.66 77.47
C VAL A 593 -31.04 -57.47 76.52
N ALA A 594 -30.05 -57.35 75.64
CA ALA A 594 -29.88 -58.12 74.40
C ALA A 594 -30.84 -57.65 73.32
N LYS A 595 -30.37 -57.46 72.10
CA LYS A 595 -30.22 -58.49 71.06
C LYS A 595 -29.87 -57.68 69.80
N LEU A 596 -29.09 -58.09 68.82
CA LEU A 596 -28.65 -59.37 68.29
C LEU A 596 -27.51 -59.02 67.30
N SER A 597 -26.45 -59.84 67.27
CA SER A 597 -25.64 -60.04 66.06
C SER A 597 -26.37 -61.08 65.16
N PRO A 598 -25.77 -61.68 64.13
CA PRO A 598 -24.65 -61.31 63.24
C PRO A 598 -25.20 -61.32 61.78
N ALA A 599 -24.47 -61.16 60.68
CA ALA A 599 -23.51 -62.11 60.13
C ALA A 599 -23.17 -61.69 58.68
N SER A 600 -21.88 -61.70 58.39
CA SER A 600 -21.20 -62.22 57.20
C SER A 600 -21.96 -62.49 55.88
N CYS A 601 -21.28 -62.02 54.82
CA CYS A 601 -21.10 -62.64 53.49
C CYS A 601 -22.30 -62.67 52.51
N ILE A 602 -22.07 -62.16 51.29
CA ILE A 602 -21.92 -62.92 50.02
C ILE A 602 -22.12 -61.97 48.81
N CYS A 603 -21.24 -62.16 47.82
CA CYS A 603 -21.29 -61.87 46.39
C CYS A 603 -22.58 -61.33 45.75
N ALA A 604 -22.44 -60.43 44.77
CA ALA A 604 -22.46 -60.75 43.33
C ALA A 604 -22.96 -59.58 42.46
N HIS A 605 -22.26 -59.39 41.33
CA HIS A 605 -22.69 -58.92 40.00
C HIS A 605 -23.88 -57.98 39.81
N GLY A 606 -23.67 -56.94 39.00
CA GLY A 606 -24.76 -56.31 38.23
C GLY A 606 -24.40 -55.01 37.52
N HIS A 607 -23.99 -55.14 36.26
CA HIS A 607 -24.01 -54.23 35.10
C HIS A 607 -24.79 -52.89 35.11
N ILE A 608 -24.41 -52.08 34.09
CA ILE A 608 -25.04 -50.90 33.44
C ILE A 608 -24.32 -49.60 33.87
N GLY A 609 -23.56 -48.87 33.05
CA GLY A 609 -23.70 -48.57 31.62
C GLY A 609 -24.51 -47.27 31.46
N TYR A 610 -23.88 -46.15 31.10
CA TYR A 610 -24.37 -45.11 30.19
C TYR A 610 -23.52 -43.82 30.30
N ASP A 611 -22.93 -43.49 29.16
CA ASP A 611 -22.56 -42.20 28.60
C ASP A 611 -22.96 -40.92 29.36
N THR A 612 -21.98 -40.02 29.55
CA THR A 612 -21.96 -38.69 28.93
C THR A 612 -20.56 -38.11 28.91
#